data_AF-A0A7Y4KMK4-F1
#
_entry.id   AF-A0A7Y4KMK4-F1
#
_cell.length_a   1.000
_cell.length_b   1.000
_cell.length_c   1.000
_cell.angle_alpha   90.00
_cell.angle_beta   90.00
_cell.angle_gamma   90.00
#
_symmetry.space_group_name_H-M   'P 1'
#
loop_
_entity.id
_entity.type
_entity.pdbx_description
1 polymer ?
#
loop_
_entity_poly.entity_id
_entity_poly.type
_entity_poly.pdbx_seq_one_letter_code
_entity_poly.pdbx_strand_id
1 'polypeptide(L)'
;MRMHHAAALLLLLLALTGCASGRVVRLETGRGTPVVFTPHSDEAGPVEVERREFKASVARLVRQMRASANPQRDARKLLGVEARSGTYLFNPRTRHMTPLEGGALTSDIPPAEVELTRAYLRWCERTGRQGDCLRLLMDSPIVTGDGRYALAMALAQGVVLDEMLDAFKGMADPHAALSAALWTMTLYLVLWSVPEPVSKGLAAVMTATVIVYLGVDTFWSLIEGFKRLVEEADQATTFDELRDAGERYGKVMGRNAARAFALVATVAVGNTAAGFASKVPTLPGSAQAAALAGGRAGLRLAAVGEVGAVAVSGEAITVALAPDAVAMTARTMGGSAAAPVDAEGHDHHIATNKWWKATNNEGPWSPRFQEIFDRAGMALDDPANIVRVKGHKGPHPLAYHQRIFRRLDAATRTCRTMEQCREALTAELDKLAQEIAAPDTLLNRLVTGA
;
A
#
# COMPACT_ATOMS: atom_id res chain seq x y z
N MET A 1 -22.70 1.79 51.13
CA MET A 1 -21.28 1.99 50.74
C MET A 1 -20.78 1.02 49.67
N ARG A 2 -21.06 -0.30 49.72
CA ARG A 2 -20.53 -1.27 48.73
C ARG A 2 -21.01 -1.06 47.28
N MET A 3 -22.24 -0.62 47.05
CA MET A 3 -22.76 -0.38 45.70
C MET A 3 -22.16 0.86 45.02
N HIS A 4 -21.82 1.89 45.78
CA HIS A 4 -21.17 3.09 45.22
C HIS A 4 -19.72 2.82 44.82
N HIS A 5 -19.04 1.90 45.51
CA HIS A 5 -17.67 1.50 45.14
C HIS A 5 -17.65 0.61 43.90
N ALA A 6 -18.65 -0.26 43.73
CA ALA A 6 -18.80 -1.06 42.51
C ALA A 6 -19.11 -0.19 41.28
N ALA A 7 -19.99 0.80 41.42
CA ALA A 7 -20.31 1.74 40.34
C ALA A 7 -19.11 2.64 39.98
N ALA A 8 -18.36 3.10 41.00
CA ALA A 8 -17.14 3.87 40.77
C ALA A 8 -16.03 3.04 40.10
N LEU A 9 -15.88 1.76 40.45
CA LEU A 9 -14.95 0.85 39.76
C LEU A 9 -15.37 0.59 38.31
N LEU A 10 -16.66 0.43 38.05
CA LEU A 10 -17.19 0.22 36.69
C LEU A 10 -16.98 1.46 35.81
N LEU A 11 -17.18 2.66 36.37
CA LEU A 11 -16.91 3.94 35.70
C LEU A 11 -15.41 4.17 35.48
N LEU A 12 -14.55 3.72 36.41
CA LEU A 12 -13.09 3.76 36.22
C LEU A 12 -12.64 2.76 35.13
N LEU A 13 -13.25 1.57 35.07
CA LEU A 13 -12.97 0.56 34.04
C LEU A 13 -13.49 0.99 32.65
N LEU A 14 -14.61 1.71 32.58
CA LEU A 14 -15.11 2.36 31.36
C LEU A 14 -14.28 3.59 30.94
N ALA A 15 -13.59 4.25 31.88
CA ALA A 15 -12.62 5.30 31.58
C ALA A 15 -11.23 4.76 31.21
N LEU A 16 -10.96 3.48 31.50
CA LEU A 16 -9.73 2.75 31.17
C LEU A 16 -9.85 1.91 29.89
N THR A 17 -11.03 1.84 29.25
CA THR A 17 -11.09 1.55 27.82
C THR A 17 -10.56 2.79 27.10
N GLY A 18 -9.24 2.90 27.01
CA GLY A 18 -8.59 3.93 26.21
C GLY A 18 -9.26 3.96 24.85
N CYS A 19 -9.63 5.16 24.38
CA CYS A 19 -9.93 5.37 22.98
C CYS A 19 -8.79 4.71 22.21
N ALA A 20 -9.05 3.62 21.50
CA ALA A 20 -8.10 3.14 20.51
C ALA A 20 -7.99 4.28 19.52
N SER A 21 -6.95 5.10 19.64
CA SER A 21 -6.66 6.14 18.67
C SER A 21 -6.22 5.40 17.42
N GLY A 22 -7.21 5.11 16.55
CA GLY A 22 -6.95 4.52 15.26
C GLY A 22 -6.01 5.44 14.50
N ARG A 23 -5.06 4.85 13.75
CA ARG A 23 -4.21 5.61 12.84
C ARG A 23 -5.13 6.41 11.90
N VAL A 24 -4.81 7.66 11.59
CA VAL A 24 -5.64 8.49 10.71
C VAL A 24 -4.87 8.94 9.48
N VAL A 25 -5.58 9.07 8.35
CA VAL A 25 -5.07 9.67 7.13
C VAL A 25 -5.70 11.04 6.96
N ARG A 26 -4.91 12.10 6.93
CA ARG A 26 -5.36 13.48 6.71
C ARG A 26 -5.06 13.87 5.26
N LEU A 27 -6.09 14.20 4.50
CA LEU A 27 -5.95 14.65 3.12
C LEU A 27 -6.00 16.17 3.10
N GLU A 28 -4.86 16.79 2.78
CA GLU A 28 -4.74 18.22 2.58
C GLU A 28 -4.90 18.56 1.11
N THR A 29 -6.00 19.23 0.79
CA THR A 29 -6.34 19.67 -0.56
C THR A 29 -6.05 21.17 -0.76
N GLY A 30 -5.29 21.82 0.12
CA GLY A 30 -4.99 23.27 -0.01
C GLY A 30 -6.21 24.21 0.00
N ARG A 31 -7.44 23.71 0.21
CA ARG A 31 -8.68 24.48 0.35
C ARG A 31 -9.51 23.95 1.51
N GLY A 32 -9.79 24.80 2.49
CA GLY A 32 -10.62 24.44 3.65
C GLY A 32 -9.91 23.54 4.66
N THR A 33 -10.69 22.96 5.57
CA THR A 33 -10.19 22.04 6.60
C THR A 33 -9.76 20.71 5.98
N PRO A 34 -8.63 20.11 6.40
CA PRO A 34 -8.20 18.80 5.93
C PRO A 34 -9.29 17.74 6.11
N VAL A 35 -9.45 16.86 5.13
CA VAL A 35 -10.37 15.73 5.24
C VAL A 35 -9.68 14.63 6.05
N VAL A 36 -10.24 14.28 7.20
CA VAL A 36 -9.70 13.22 8.06
C VAL A 36 -10.41 11.91 7.72
N PHE A 37 -9.62 10.91 7.39
CA PHE A 37 -10.07 9.57 7.08
C PHE A 37 -9.52 8.60 8.13
N THR A 38 -10.40 7.84 8.76
CA THR A 38 -10.02 6.73 9.64
C THR A 38 -10.01 5.47 8.78
N PRO A 39 -8.85 4.84 8.54
CA PRO A 39 -8.78 3.54 7.89
C PRO A 39 -9.68 2.56 8.62
N HIS A 40 -10.53 1.88 7.85
CA HIS A 40 -11.32 0.80 8.42
C HIS A 40 -10.37 -0.36 8.69
N SER A 41 -10.23 -0.74 9.96
CA SER A 41 -9.38 -1.83 10.39
C SER A 41 -10.06 -3.18 10.13
N ASP A 42 -10.49 -3.50 8.91
CA ASP A 42 -11.32 -4.70 8.69
C ASP A 42 -10.91 -5.56 7.47
N GLU A 43 -10.72 -6.86 7.77
CA GLU A 43 -10.69 -8.10 6.97
C GLU A 43 -9.84 -8.20 5.68
N ALA A 44 -9.73 -7.16 4.86
CA ALA A 44 -9.00 -7.19 3.60
C ALA A 44 -7.52 -6.82 3.80
N GLY A 45 -6.71 -7.83 4.15
CA GLY A 45 -5.24 -7.72 4.27
C GLY A 45 -4.55 -7.20 2.99
N PRO A 46 -3.21 -7.08 2.99
CA PRO A 46 -2.45 -6.53 1.85
C PRO A 46 -2.86 -7.15 0.50
N VAL A 47 -2.94 -6.32 -0.56
CA VAL A 47 -3.25 -6.78 -1.93
C VAL A 47 -2.31 -7.91 -2.29
N GLU A 48 -2.86 -9.04 -2.71
CA GLU A 48 -2.05 -10.21 -3.02
C GLU A 48 -1.33 -10.01 -4.36
N VAL A 49 0.00 -10.08 -4.32
CA VAL A 49 0.85 -10.06 -5.50
C VAL A 49 1.34 -11.49 -5.75
N GLU A 50 0.64 -12.18 -6.65
CA GLU A 50 0.94 -13.58 -7.01
C GLU A 50 2.33 -13.67 -7.65
N ARG A 51 3.03 -14.78 -7.40
CA ARG A 51 4.44 -14.96 -7.78
C ARG A 51 4.64 -14.83 -9.29
N ARG A 52 3.77 -15.43 -10.12
CA ARG A 52 3.93 -15.40 -11.57
C ARG A 52 3.70 -14.00 -12.11
N GLU A 53 2.67 -13.31 -11.62
CA GLU A 53 2.36 -11.94 -12.01
C GLU A 53 3.45 -10.96 -11.59
N PHE A 54 4.00 -11.12 -10.37
CA PHE A 54 5.16 -10.37 -9.90
C PHE A 54 6.34 -10.51 -10.86
N LYS A 55 6.77 -11.75 -11.12
CA LYS A 55 7.90 -12.05 -12.02
C LYS A 55 7.70 -11.48 -13.42
N ALA A 56 6.52 -11.68 -14.01
CA ALA A 56 6.20 -11.16 -15.34
C ALA A 56 6.28 -9.62 -15.37
N SER A 57 5.79 -8.97 -14.31
CA SER A 57 5.76 -7.51 -14.21
C SER A 57 7.15 -6.91 -14.01
N VAL A 58 7.95 -7.44 -13.08
CA VAL A 58 9.32 -6.95 -12.89
C VAL A 58 10.18 -7.19 -14.13
N ALA A 59 10.05 -8.34 -14.81
CA ALA A 59 10.74 -8.60 -16.07
C ALA A 59 10.36 -7.59 -17.18
N ARG A 60 9.11 -7.10 -17.19
CA ARG A 60 8.67 -6.05 -18.11
C ARG A 60 9.22 -4.68 -17.74
N LEU A 61 9.21 -4.34 -16.45
CA LEU A 61 9.65 -3.04 -15.95
C LEU A 61 11.16 -2.84 -16.16
N VAL A 62 11.98 -3.86 -15.88
CA VAL A 62 13.44 -3.74 -16.02
C VAL A 62 13.91 -3.52 -17.45
N ARG A 63 13.11 -3.89 -18.47
CA ARG A 63 13.45 -3.60 -19.88
C ARG A 63 13.48 -2.10 -20.18
N GLN A 64 12.82 -1.28 -19.36
CA GLN A 64 12.79 0.17 -19.49
C GLN A 64 13.82 0.85 -18.58
N MET A 65 14.49 0.09 -17.71
CA MET A 65 15.51 0.61 -16.81
C MET A 65 16.82 0.83 -17.57
N ARG A 66 17.45 1.97 -17.30
CA ARG A 66 18.84 2.21 -17.72
C ARG A 66 19.78 1.56 -16.72
N ALA A 67 20.85 0.94 -17.22
CA ALA A 67 21.87 0.37 -16.35
C ALA A 67 22.50 1.48 -15.51
N SER A 68 22.43 1.34 -14.18
CA SER A 68 23.06 2.27 -13.25
C SER A 68 24.51 1.86 -13.01
N ALA A 69 25.43 2.82 -13.13
CA ALA A 69 26.81 2.61 -12.73
C ALA A 69 26.94 2.54 -11.21
N ASN A 70 26.15 3.34 -10.46
CA ASN A 70 26.12 3.38 -9.00
C ASN A 70 24.66 3.49 -8.52
N PRO A 71 24.01 2.35 -8.19
CA PRO A 71 22.60 2.32 -7.83
C PRO A 71 22.29 3.05 -6.51
N GLN A 72 23.23 3.07 -5.56
CA GLN A 72 23.07 3.81 -4.31
C GLN A 72 22.95 5.31 -4.58
N ARG A 73 23.88 5.88 -5.34
CA ARG A 73 23.89 7.30 -5.69
C ARG A 73 22.68 7.69 -6.54
N ASP A 74 22.28 6.85 -7.47
CA ASP A 74 21.11 7.09 -8.32
C ASP A 74 19.81 7.04 -7.49
N ALA A 75 19.66 6.09 -6.57
CA ALA A 75 18.52 6.01 -5.68
C ALA A 75 18.45 7.20 -4.70
N ARG A 76 19.58 7.69 -4.18
CA ARG A 76 19.63 8.93 -3.37
C ARG A 76 19.09 10.13 -4.15
N LYS A 77 19.58 10.34 -5.37
CA LYS A 77 19.12 11.42 -6.26
C LYS A 77 17.63 11.28 -6.59
N LEU A 78 17.19 10.07 -6.89
CA LEU A 78 15.82 9.75 -7.25
C LEU A 78 14.82 10.09 -6.12
N LEU A 79 15.20 9.85 -4.87
CA LEU A 79 14.34 10.02 -3.70
C LEU A 79 14.59 11.32 -2.93
N GLY A 80 15.61 12.10 -3.30
CA GLY A 80 16.02 13.30 -2.57
C GLY A 80 16.57 13.00 -1.17
N VAL A 81 17.24 11.85 -1.00
CA VAL A 81 17.85 11.44 0.28
C VAL A 81 19.31 11.87 0.30
N GLU A 82 19.68 12.70 1.27
CA GLU A 82 21.06 13.12 1.48
C GLU A 82 21.93 11.99 2.04
N ALA A 83 23.25 12.07 1.81
CA ALA A 83 24.18 11.12 2.38
C ALA A 83 24.25 11.29 3.90
N ARG A 84 23.93 10.23 4.66
CA ARG A 84 23.95 10.24 6.14
C ARG A 84 25.32 9.97 6.74
N SER A 85 26.26 9.49 5.92
CA SER A 85 27.62 9.15 6.32
C SER A 85 28.60 9.58 5.24
N GLY A 86 29.74 10.12 5.66
CA GLY A 86 30.82 10.53 4.77
C GLY A 86 32.12 10.70 5.55
N THR A 87 33.24 10.71 4.82
CA THR A 87 34.53 11.06 5.42
C THR A 87 34.63 12.57 5.51
N TYR A 88 35.00 13.09 6.67
CA TYR A 88 35.21 14.53 6.88
C TYR A 88 36.64 14.78 7.36
N LEU A 89 37.30 15.77 6.77
CA LEU A 89 38.55 16.29 7.30
C LEU A 89 38.23 17.27 8.41
N PHE A 90 38.65 16.94 9.64
CA PHE A 90 38.55 17.85 10.77
C PHE A 90 39.82 18.69 10.89
N ASN A 91 39.68 20.02 10.77
CA ASN A 91 40.77 20.95 11.06
C ASN A 91 40.70 21.37 12.54
N PRO A 92 41.63 20.90 13.42
CA PRO A 92 41.56 21.17 14.85
C PRO A 92 41.80 22.65 15.22
N ARG A 93 42.45 23.43 14.34
CA ARG A 93 42.73 24.86 14.59
C ARG A 93 41.51 25.72 14.32
N THR A 94 40.84 25.48 13.19
CA THR A 94 39.64 26.25 12.79
C THR A 94 38.34 25.63 13.29
N ARG A 95 38.41 24.41 13.85
CA ARG A 95 37.26 23.56 14.20
C ARG A 95 36.28 23.36 13.03
N HIS A 96 36.80 23.44 11.81
CA HIS A 96 36.02 23.27 10.59
C HIS A 96 36.06 21.81 10.14
N MET A 97 34.89 21.26 9.79
CA MET A 97 34.77 19.96 9.13
C MET A 97 34.55 20.18 7.64
N THR A 98 35.43 19.64 6.81
CA THR A 98 35.32 19.70 5.35
C THR A 98 35.04 18.31 4.81
N PRO A 99 33.97 18.10 4.01
CA PRO A 99 33.72 16.80 3.37
C PRO A 99 34.93 16.39 2.51
N LEU A 100 35.40 15.15 2.66
CA LEU A 100 36.40 14.56 1.79
C LEU A 100 35.67 13.80 0.67
N GLU A 101 35.95 14.18 -0.58
CA GLU A 101 35.56 13.37 -1.74
C GLU A 101 36.57 12.23 -1.90
N GLY A 102 36.20 11.03 -1.45
CA GLY A 102 37.05 9.83 -1.49
C GLY A 102 36.96 9.00 -0.21
N GLY A 103 37.13 7.68 -0.35
CA GLY A 103 37.02 6.73 0.76
C GLY A 103 38.02 6.99 1.89
N ALA A 104 37.71 6.48 3.09
CA ALA A 104 38.61 6.52 4.24
C ALA A 104 40.00 5.97 3.88
N LEU A 105 41.06 6.56 4.46
CA LEU A 105 42.41 6.02 4.35
C LEU A 105 42.40 4.57 4.85
N THR A 106 42.97 3.65 4.06
CA THR A 106 42.91 2.19 4.32
C THR A 106 43.52 1.77 5.65
N SER A 107 44.32 2.64 6.28
CA SER A 107 44.97 2.40 7.59
C SER A 107 44.03 2.53 8.80
N ASP A 108 42.84 3.12 8.65
CA ASP A 108 41.96 3.48 9.78
C ASP A 108 40.67 2.64 9.84
N ILE A 109 40.56 1.60 9.01
CA ILE A 109 39.37 0.76 8.93
C ILE A 109 39.34 -0.23 10.11
N PRO A 110 38.27 -0.26 10.93
CA PRO A 110 38.16 -1.21 12.03
C PRO A 110 38.21 -2.67 11.53
N PRO A 111 38.90 -3.59 12.22
CA PRO A 111 38.98 -5.00 11.82
C PRO A 111 37.61 -5.68 11.62
N ALA A 112 36.60 -5.28 12.41
CA ALA A 112 35.24 -5.77 12.28
C ALA A 112 34.61 -5.42 10.91
N GLU A 113 34.82 -4.20 10.41
CA GLU A 113 34.31 -3.76 9.10
C GLU A 113 34.97 -4.52 7.95
N VAL A 114 36.27 -4.82 8.08
CA VAL A 114 36.99 -5.65 7.11
C VAL A 114 36.40 -7.06 7.06
N GLU A 115 36.20 -7.69 8.23
CA GLU A 115 35.66 -9.05 8.27
C GLU A 115 34.20 -9.12 7.82
N LEU A 116 33.38 -8.14 8.20
CA LEU A 116 32.02 -7.99 7.69
C LEU A 116 32.01 -7.90 6.16
N THR A 117 32.88 -7.06 5.59
CA THR A 117 33.00 -6.89 4.13
C THR A 117 33.43 -8.19 3.45
N ARG A 118 34.37 -8.93 4.02
CA ARG A 118 34.76 -10.26 3.50
C ARG A 118 33.61 -11.26 3.58
N ALA A 119 32.86 -11.28 4.68
CA ALA A 119 31.71 -12.16 4.85
C ALA A 119 30.62 -11.85 3.82
N TYR A 120 30.37 -10.56 3.53
CA TYR A 120 29.48 -10.12 2.46
C TYR A 120 29.93 -10.64 1.08
N LEU A 121 31.20 -10.51 0.72
CA LEU A 121 31.70 -11.00 -0.57
C LEU A 121 31.57 -12.54 -0.68
N ARG A 122 31.87 -13.29 0.39
CA ARG A 122 31.64 -14.75 0.46
C ARG A 122 30.15 -15.12 0.36
N TRP A 123 29.25 -14.27 0.85
CA TRP A 123 27.81 -14.44 0.67
C TRP A 123 27.42 -14.25 -0.80
N CYS A 124 27.92 -13.19 -1.45
CA CYS A 124 27.70 -12.96 -2.89
C CYS A 124 28.12 -14.17 -3.73
N GLU A 125 29.32 -14.71 -3.50
CA GLU A 125 29.85 -15.88 -4.22
C GLU A 125 28.92 -17.09 -4.13
N ARG A 126 28.36 -17.37 -2.94
CA ARG A 126 27.41 -18.46 -2.73
C ARG A 126 26.06 -18.23 -3.40
N THR A 127 25.66 -16.97 -3.57
CA THR A 127 24.40 -16.58 -4.23
C THR A 127 24.50 -16.45 -5.75
N GLY A 128 25.64 -16.86 -6.34
CA GLY A 128 25.78 -17.01 -7.80
C GLY A 128 26.44 -15.84 -8.53
N ARG A 129 27.08 -14.91 -7.81
CA ARG A 129 27.91 -13.87 -8.44
C ARG A 129 29.17 -13.58 -7.62
N GLN A 130 30.31 -13.52 -8.31
CA GLN A 130 31.56 -13.10 -7.68
C GLN A 130 31.60 -11.58 -7.48
N GLY A 131 32.26 -11.15 -6.40
CA GLY A 131 32.48 -9.73 -6.10
C GLY A 131 31.27 -9.04 -5.45
N ASP A 132 31.16 -7.73 -5.67
CA ASP A 132 30.16 -6.86 -5.05
C ASP A 132 28.77 -6.98 -5.71
N CYS A 133 28.06 -8.06 -5.40
CA CYS A 133 26.82 -8.44 -6.08
C CYS A 133 25.62 -7.51 -5.79
N LEU A 134 25.63 -6.75 -4.69
CA LEU A 134 24.63 -5.74 -4.33
C LEU A 134 25.12 -4.30 -4.55
N ARG A 135 26.35 -4.12 -5.07
CA ARG A 135 26.98 -2.83 -5.32
C ARG A 135 27.09 -1.96 -4.06
N LEU A 136 27.46 -2.56 -2.92
CA LEU A 136 27.64 -1.90 -1.62
C LEU A 136 28.97 -1.18 -1.49
N LEU A 137 29.95 -1.53 -2.32
CA LEU A 137 31.34 -1.10 -2.21
C LEU A 137 31.72 -0.04 -3.27
N MET A 138 30.71 0.55 -3.94
CA MET A 138 30.93 1.52 -5.02
C MET A 138 31.45 2.87 -4.53
N ASP A 139 30.96 3.33 -3.37
CA ASP A 139 31.36 4.61 -2.76
C ASP A 139 32.30 4.42 -1.55
N SER A 140 32.52 3.18 -1.09
CA SER A 140 33.33 2.82 0.09
C SER A 140 33.99 1.45 -0.11
N PRO A 141 35.25 1.24 0.31
CA PRO A 141 35.90 -0.07 0.23
C PRO A 141 35.35 -1.09 1.24
N ILE A 142 34.45 -0.67 2.14
CA ILE A 142 33.82 -1.48 3.18
C ILE A 142 32.30 -1.32 3.21
N VAL A 143 31.60 -2.32 3.73
CA VAL A 143 30.16 -2.26 4.02
C VAL A 143 29.95 -1.33 5.22
N THR A 144 29.45 -0.12 4.98
CA THR A 144 29.24 0.88 6.03
C THR A 144 27.99 1.73 5.76
N GLY A 145 27.52 2.46 6.78
CA GLY A 145 26.35 3.33 6.71
C GLY A 145 25.15 2.65 6.04
N ASP A 146 24.58 3.30 5.02
CA ASP A 146 23.44 2.77 4.26
C ASP A 146 23.70 1.38 3.62
N GLY A 147 24.98 1.00 3.40
CA GLY A 147 25.35 -0.31 2.90
C GLY A 147 25.00 -1.45 3.87
N ARG A 148 25.04 -1.19 5.19
CA ARG A 148 24.58 -2.14 6.21
C ARG A 148 23.07 -2.37 6.09
N TYR A 149 22.30 -1.30 5.91
CA TYR A 149 20.85 -1.39 5.76
C TYR A 149 20.47 -2.12 4.46
N ALA A 150 21.16 -1.83 3.35
CA ALA A 150 20.93 -2.52 2.08
C ALA A 150 21.26 -4.02 2.17
N LEU A 151 22.33 -4.39 2.89
CA LEU A 151 22.66 -5.79 3.14
C LEU A 151 21.60 -6.48 4.02
N ALA A 152 21.22 -5.89 5.15
CA ALA A 152 20.19 -6.43 6.02
C ALA A 152 18.83 -6.53 5.29
N MET A 153 18.51 -5.55 4.45
CA MET A 153 17.33 -5.57 3.57
C MET A 153 17.38 -6.73 2.58
N ALA A 154 18.53 -7.00 1.96
CA ALA A 154 18.67 -8.13 1.05
C ALA A 154 18.47 -9.47 1.78
N LEU A 155 19.01 -9.59 2.99
CA LEU A 155 18.85 -10.77 3.85
C LEU A 155 17.39 -10.95 4.30
N ALA A 156 16.66 -9.86 4.52
CA ALA A 156 15.24 -9.88 4.88
C ALA A 156 14.32 -10.47 3.80
N GLN A 157 14.76 -10.50 2.54
CA GLN A 157 13.88 -10.75 1.39
C GLN A 157 14.46 -11.72 0.37
N GLY A 158 15.34 -12.64 0.79
CA GLY A 158 16.05 -13.57 -0.09
C GLY A 158 15.15 -14.26 -1.13
N VAL A 159 13.97 -14.73 -0.73
CA VAL A 159 13.02 -15.38 -1.66
C VAL A 159 12.53 -14.43 -2.76
N VAL A 160 12.26 -13.16 -2.45
CA VAL A 160 11.81 -12.18 -3.45
C VAL A 160 12.97 -11.78 -4.36
N LEU A 161 14.20 -11.67 -3.84
CA LEU A 161 15.39 -11.45 -4.66
C LEU A 161 15.66 -12.61 -5.62
N ASP A 162 15.50 -13.84 -5.17
CA ASP A 162 15.61 -15.02 -6.03
C ASP A 162 14.53 -15.01 -7.13
N GLU A 163 13.30 -14.62 -6.79
CA GLU A 163 12.22 -14.43 -7.77
C GLU A 163 12.55 -13.35 -8.80
N MET A 164 13.18 -12.24 -8.38
CA MET A 164 13.63 -11.18 -9.27
C MET A 164 14.78 -11.64 -10.17
N LEU A 165 15.84 -12.26 -9.61
CA LEU A 165 16.95 -12.81 -10.40
C LEU A 165 16.48 -13.85 -11.41
N ASP A 166 15.53 -14.69 -11.02
CA ASP A 166 14.88 -15.66 -11.91
C ASP A 166 14.09 -14.97 -13.04
N ALA A 167 13.40 -13.86 -12.75
CA ALA A 167 12.72 -13.04 -13.74
C ALA A 167 13.69 -12.29 -14.69
N PHE A 168 14.92 -12.04 -14.26
CA PHE A 168 15.94 -11.30 -15.01
C PHE A 168 16.90 -12.21 -15.80
N LYS A 169 16.65 -13.53 -15.82
CA LYS A 169 17.39 -14.50 -16.63
C LYS A 169 17.31 -14.12 -18.11
N GLY A 170 18.42 -13.61 -18.66
CA GLY A 170 18.51 -13.10 -20.04
C GLY A 170 18.99 -11.66 -20.14
N MET A 171 19.09 -10.93 -19.01
CA MET A 171 19.74 -9.62 -18.97
C MET A 171 21.27 -9.74 -19.00
N ALA A 172 21.94 -8.72 -19.57
CA ALA A 172 23.40 -8.63 -19.56
C ALA A 172 23.98 -8.51 -18.14
N ASP A 173 23.30 -7.78 -17.25
CA ASP A 173 23.63 -7.70 -15.83
C ASP A 173 22.35 -7.72 -14.96
N PRO A 174 21.86 -8.90 -14.54
CA PRO A 174 20.67 -9.03 -13.71
C PRO A 174 20.87 -8.47 -12.28
N HIS A 175 22.09 -8.51 -11.75
CA HIS A 175 22.38 -7.97 -10.42
C HIS A 175 22.42 -6.43 -10.41
N ALA A 176 22.74 -5.77 -11.53
CA ALA A 176 22.59 -4.32 -11.65
C ALA A 176 21.13 -3.89 -11.46
N ALA A 177 20.19 -4.59 -12.11
CA ALA A 177 18.77 -4.30 -11.99
C ALA A 177 18.25 -4.60 -10.58
N LEU A 178 18.64 -5.74 -10.00
CA LEU A 178 18.32 -6.09 -8.62
C LEU A 178 18.86 -5.04 -7.63
N SER A 179 20.13 -4.65 -7.78
CA SER A 179 20.75 -3.66 -6.90
C SER A 179 20.05 -2.31 -7.00
N ALA A 180 19.66 -1.87 -8.21
CA ALA A 180 18.93 -0.62 -8.39
C ALA A 180 17.57 -0.63 -7.65
N ALA A 181 16.82 -1.72 -7.74
CA ALA A 181 15.56 -1.87 -7.02
C ALA A 181 15.77 -1.97 -5.49
N LEU A 182 16.75 -2.76 -5.04
CA LEU A 182 17.10 -2.92 -3.62
C LEU A 182 17.50 -1.58 -2.99
N TRP A 183 18.39 -0.83 -3.63
CA TRP A 183 18.82 0.48 -3.15
C TRP A 183 17.68 1.49 -3.12
N THR A 184 16.83 1.50 -4.16
CA THR A 184 15.65 2.37 -4.20
C THR A 184 14.68 2.06 -3.06
N MET A 185 14.40 0.79 -2.80
CA MET A 185 13.56 0.39 -1.68
C MET A 185 14.19 0.72 -0.33
N THR A 186 15.48 0.43 -0.15
CA THR A 186 16.20 0.66 1.10
C THR A 186 16.18 2.15 1.44
N LEU A 187 16.56 3.01 0.50
CA LEU A 187 16.59 4.46 0.73
C LEU A 187 15.19 5.08 0.86
N TYR A 188 14.18 4.49 0.21
CA TYR A 188 12.79 4.85 0.44
C TYR A 188 12.38 4.58 1.88
N LEU A 189 12.81 3.46 2.48
CA LEU A 189 12.54 3.17 3.89
C LEU A 189 13.39 4.02 4.85
N VAL A 190 14.63 4.36 4.48
CA VAL A 190 15.49 5.28 5.25
C VAL A 190 14.85 6.67 5.39
N LEU A 191 14.08 7.13 4.41
CA LEU A 191 13.31 8.37 4.52
C LEU A 191 12.36 8.38 5.73
N TRP A 192 11.85 7.22 6.11
CA TRP A 192 10.90 7.07 7.22
C TRP A 192 11.58 6.85 8.58
N SER A 193 12.91 6.67 8.62
CA SER A 193 13.65 6.44 9.86
C SER A 193 14.01 7.72 10.62
N VAL A 194 13.84 8.90 10.01
CA VAL A 194 14.09 10.19 10.68
C VAL A 194 12.87 10.63 11.53
N PRO A 195 13.06 11.47 12.55
CA PRO A 195 11.95 12.11 13.27
C PRO A 195 11.10 12.95 12.31
N GLU A 196 9.77 12.88 12.46
CA GLU A 196 8.78 13.63 11.66
C GLU A 196 9.04 13.56 10.13
N PRO A 197 9.09 12.35 9.56
CA PRO A 197 9.55 12.17 8.19
C PRO A 197 8.54 12.75 7.19
N VAL A 198 9.07 13.41 6.16
CA VAL A 198 8.29 13.95 5.04
C VAL A 198 8.87 13.43 3.73
N SER A 199 8.02 12.78 2.95
CA SER A 199 8.29 12.41 1.56
C SER A 199 7.72 13.43 0.59
N LYS A 200 8.40 13.63 -0.53
CA LYS A 200 8.02 14.60 -1.58
C LYS A 200 8.18 13.97 -2.96
N GLY A 201 7.46 14.50 -3.94
CA GLY A 201 7.60 14.11 -5.35
C GLY A 201 7.41 12.60 -5.53
N LEU A 202 8.40 11.92 -6.14
CA LEU A 202 8.30 10.49 -6.41
C LEU A 202 8.11 9.66 -5.13
N ALA A 203 8.84 9.98 -4.05
CA ALA A 203 8.70 9.25 -2.78
C ALA A 203 7.29 9.38 -2.21
N ALA A 204 6.62 10.53 -2.38
CA ALA A 204 5.24 10.73 -1.94
C ALA A 204 4.25 9.87 -2.73
N VAL A 205 4.41 9.80 -4.06
CA VAL A 205 3.59 8.93 -4.93
C VAL A 205 3.82 7.45 -4.62
N MET A 206 5.08 7.05 -4.38
CA MET A 206 5.41 5.69 -3.91
C MET A 206 4.70 5.38 -2.60
N THR A 207 4.69 6.32 -1.66
CA THR A 207 4.05 6.16 -0.35
C THR A 207 2.56 5.97 -0.45
N ALA A 208 1.87 6.83 -1.21
CA ALA A 208 0.45 6.67 -1.46
C ALA A 208 0.13 5.32 -2.11
N THR A 209 0.98 4.87 -3.05
CA THR A 209 0.82 3.56 -3.71
C THR A 209 1.01 2.41 -2.72
N VAL A 210 2.05 2.46 -1.88
CA VAL A 210 2.31 1.45 -0.85
C VAL A 210 1.14 1.37 0.15
N ILE A 211 0.62 2.50 0.62
CA ILE A 211 -0.52 2.54 1.53
C ILE A 211 -1.76 1.93 0.87
N VAL A 212 -2.02 2.26 -0.40
CA VAL A 212 -3.18 1.70 -1.12
C VAL A 212 -3.02 0.19 -1.35
N TYR A 213 -1.81 -0.31 -1.60
CA TYR A 213 -1.56 -1.75 -1.78
C TYR A 213 -1.55 -2.54 -0.47
N LEU A 214 -1.02 -1.98 0.61
CA LEU A 214 -0.75 -2.73 1.84
C LEU A 214 -1.71 -2.41 2.99
N GLY A 215 -2.34 -1.24 2.97
CA GLY A 215 -3.05 -0.67 4.11
C GLY A 215 -2.13 0.14 5.02
N VAL A 216 -2.74 1.04 5.80
CA VAL A 216 -2.06 1.96 6.71
C VAL A 216 -1.34 1.20 7.84
N ASP A 217 -1.97 0.16 8.38
CA ASP A 217 -1.39 -0.60 9.51
C ASP A 217 -0.16 -1.39 9.09
N THR A 218 -0.20 -2.03 7.92
CA THR A 218 0.96 -2.73 7.34
C THR A 218 2.08 -1.75 7.04
N PHE A 219 1.77 -0.59 6.43
CA PHE A 219 2.76 0.45 6.16
C PHE A 219 3.44 0.93 7.45
N TRP A 220 2.68 1.12 8.52
CA TRP A 220 3.22 1.52 9.82
C TRP A 220 4.13 0.45 10.42
N SER A 221 3.66 -0.80 10.45
CA SER A 221 4.41 -1.94 10.98
C SER A 221 5.74 -2.12 10.26
N LEU A 222 5.77 -1.85 8.96
CA LEU A 222 6.99 -1.87 8.14
C LEU A 222 7.94 -0.73 8.51
N ILE A 223 7.44 0.50 8.71
CA ILE A 223 8.29 1.63 9.13
C ILE A 223 8.90 1.36 10.50
N GLU A 224 8.11 0.92 11.48
CA GLU A 224 8.60 0.59 12.82
C GLU A 224 9.61 -0.55 12.80
N GLY A 225 9.31 -1.61 12.04
CA GLY A 225 10.24 -2.71 11.83
C GLY A 225 11.54 -2.26 11.18
N PHE A 226 11.49 -1.33 10.23
CA PHE A 226 12.68 -0.82 9.55
C PHE A 226 13.51 0.09 10.44
N LYS A 227 12.89 0.94 11.27
CA LYS A 227 13.59 1.75 12.28
C LYS A 227 14.41 0.87 13.22
N ARG A 228 13.80 -0.23 13.68
CA ARG A 228 14.50 -1.23 14.49
C ARG A 228 15.64 -1.93 13.73
N LEU A 229 15.43 -2.27 12.44
CA LEU A 229 16.50 -2.82 11.60
C LEU A 229 17.67 -1.84 11.47
N VAL A 230 17.41 -0.55 11.31
CA VAL A 230 18.45 0.49 11.24
C VAL A 230 19.27 0.53 12.53
N GLU A 231 18.61 0.59 13.69
CA GLU A 231 19.27 0.59 15.00
C GLU A 231 20.13 -0.67 15.22
N GLU A 232 19.57 -1.85 14.93
CA GLU A 232 20.28 -3.13 15.06
C GLU A 232 21.45 -3.22 14.06
N ALA A 233 21.28 -2.71 12.84
CA ALA A 233 22.33 -2.72 11.83
C ALA A 233 23.48 -1.76 12.14
N ASP A 234 23.19 -0.61 12.74
CA ASP A 234 24.21 0.35 13.19
C ASP A 234 25.08 -0.21 14.32
N GLN A 235 24.51 -1.08 15.16
CA GLN A 235 25.20 -1.70 16.29
C GLN A 235 25.89 -3.03 15.92
N ALA A 236 25.48 -3.66 14.82
CA ALA A 236 26.03 -4.95 14.39
C ALA A 236 27.51 -4.83 14.04
N THR A 237 28.34 -5.70 14.62
CA THR A 237 29.77 -5.81 14.35
C THR A 237 30.10 -7.01 13.47
N THR A 238 29.14 -7.91 13.23
CA THR A 238 29.31 -9.13 12.45
C THR A 238 28.25 -9.28 11.36
N PHE A 239 28.55 -10.12 10.37
CA PHE A 239 27.58 -10.47 9.31
C PHE A 239 26.37 -11.23 9.86
N ASP A 240 26.57 -12.10 10.85
CA ASP A 240 25.50 -12.89 11.43
C ASP A 240 24.50 -12.01 12.19
N GLU A 241 24.98 -10.98 12.91
CA GLU A 241 24.10 -9.98 13.55
C GLU A 241 23.26 -9.20 12.52
N LEU A 242 23.85 -8.81 11.38
CA LEU A 242 23.10 -8.18 10.28
C LEU A 242 22.08 -9.13 9.64
N ARG A 243 22.43 -10.41 9.49
CA ARG A 243 21.50 -11.43 9.01
C ARG A 243 20.34 -11.58 9.97
N ASP A 244 20.59 -11.69 11.26
CA ASP A 244 19.55 -11.85 12.27
C ASP A 244 18.60 -10.65 12.31
N ALA A 245 19.13 -9.42 12.17
CA ALA A 245 18.33 -8.21 12.03
C ALA A 245 17.47 -8.23 10.75
N GLY A 246 18.08 -8.61 9.61
CA GLY A 246 17.38 -8.81 8.35
C GLY A 246 16.26 -9.85 8.45
N GLU A 247 16.52 -11.02 9.03
CA GLU A 247 15.53 -12.09 9.18
C GLU A 247 14.36 -11.68 10.09
N ARG A 248 14.62 -10.93 11.17
CA ARG A 248 13.56 -10.35 12.01
C ARG A 248 12.69 -9.39 11.20
N TYR A 249 13.29 -8.50 10.43
CA TYR A 249 12.54 -7.58 9.59
C TYR A 249 11.79 -8.29 8.46
N GLY A 250 12.37 -9.34 7.88
CA GLY A 250 11.72 -10.18 6.87
C GLY A 250 10.43 -10.84 7.38
N LYS A 251 10.38 -11.21 8.67
CA LYS A 251 9.16 -11.72 9.32
C LYS A 251 8.07 -10.64 9.45
N VAL A 252 8.46 -9.39 9.74
CA VAL A 252 7.54 -8.24 9.78
C VAL A 252 7.00 -7.94 8.39
N MET A 253 7.88 -7.93 7.38
CA MET A 253 7.50 -7.61 6.01
C MET A 253 6.62 -8.69 5.39
N GLY A 254 6.99 -9.96 5.57
CA GLY A 254 6.32 -11.06 4.90
C GLY A 254 6.48 -11.03 3.38
N ARG A 255 6.17 -12.16 2.73
CA ARG A 255 6.45 -12.33 1.30
C ARG A 255 5.62 -11.42 0.41
N ASN A 256 4.36 -11.19 0.77
CA ASN A 256 3.44 -10.41 -0.05
C ASN A 256 3.80 -8.93 -0.07
N ALA A 257 4.05 -8.33 1.11
CA ALA A 257 4.49 -6.93 1.16
C ALA A 257 5.87 -6.75 0.51
N ALA A 258 6.79 -7.71 0.68
CA ALA A 258 8.09 -7.68 0.02
C ALA A 258 7.97 -7.64 -1.52
N ARG A 259 7.06 -8.41 -2.13
CA ARG A 259 6.79 -8.34 -3.58
C ARG A 259 6.20 -7.00 -4.00
N ALA A 260 5.22 -6.49 -3.26
CA ALA A 260 4.63 -5.18 -3.54
C ALA A 260 5.67 -4.05 -3.46
N PHE A 261 6.54 -4.08 -2.44
CA PHE A 261 7.64 -3.14 -2.29
C PHE A 261 8.68 -3.26 -3.41
N ALA A 262 9.13 -4.48 -3.73
CA ALA A 262 10.06 -4.72 -4.81
C ALA A 262 9.49 -4.25 -6.17
N LEU A 263 8.19 -4.45 -6.40
CA LEU A 263 7.49 -3.98 -7.57
C LEU A 263 7.46 -2.45 -7.63
N VAL A 264 7.02 -1.78 -6.56
CA VAL A 264 7.01 -0.32 -6.43
C VAL A 264 8.42 0.26 -6.63
N ALA A 265 9.43 -0.31 -5.99
CA ALA A 265 10.81 0.13 -6.15
C ALA A 265 11.31 -0.06 -7.59
N THR A 266 10.99 -1.18 -8.24
CA THR A 266 11.36 -1.42 -9.65
C THR A 266 10.71 -0.41 -10.59
N VAL A 267 9.45 -0.02 -10.36
CA VAL A 267 8.79 1.04 -11.13
C VAL A 267 9.49 2.38 -10.90
N ALA A 268 9.87 2.69 -9.66
CA ALA A 268 10.50 3.95 -9.32
C ALA A 268 11.85 4.14 -10.03
N VAL A 269 12.63 3.07 -10.25
CA VAL A 269 13.93 3.17 -10.92
C VAL A 269 13.78 3.79 -12.31
N GLY A 270 14.37 4.98 -12.48
CA GLY A 270 14.39 5.72 -13.74
C GLY A 270 13.08 6.42 -14.11
N ASN A 271 12.11 6.52 -13.20
CA ASN A 271 10.85 7.23 -13.43
C ASN A 271 10.76 8.54 -12.62
N THR A 272 9.98 9.48 -13.14
CA THR A 272 9.51 10.64 -12.37
C THR A 272 8.24 10.29 -11.60
N ALA A 273 7.75 11.17 -10.72
CA ALA A 273 6.46 10.99 -10.03
C ALA A 273 5.30 10.72 -11.02
N ALA A 274 5.20 11.51 -12.10
CA ALA A 274 4.19 11.33 -13.14
C ALA A 274 4.39 10.03 -13.94
N GLY A 275 5.64 9.72 -14.30
CA GLY A 275 5.99 8.48 -14.98
C GLY A 275 5.60 7.25 -14.15
N PHE A 276 5.93 7.26 -12.86
CA PHE A 276 5.54 6.24 -11.90
C PHE A 276 4.02 6.10 -11.82
N ALA A 277 3.29 7.20 -11.62
CA ALA A 277 1.83 7.19 -11.49
C ALA A 277 1.14 6.57 -12.72
N SER A 278 1.66 6.85 -13.93
CA SER A 278 1.14 6.26 -15.17
C SER A 278 1.28 4.73 -15.24
N LYS A 279 2.21 4.13 -14.48
CA LYS A 279 2.44 2.68 -14.44
C LYS A 279 1.61 1.97 -13.39
N VAL A 280 1.14 2.67 -12.35
CA VAL A 280 0.39 2.08 -11.24
C VAL A 280 -0.81 1.24 -11.68
N PRO A 281 -1.64 1.65 -12.67
CA PRO A 281 -2.75 0.82 -13.15
C PRO A 281 -2.32 -0.48 -13.82
N THR A 282 -1.07 -0.57 -14.31
CA THR A 282 -0.54 -1.74 -15.03
C THR A 282 0.09 -2.79 -14.11
N LEU A 283 0.15 -2.49 -12.81
CA LEU A 283 0.74 -3.35 -11.81
C LEU A 283 -0.21 -4.49 -11.42
N PRO A 284 0.31 -5.68 -11.12
CA PRO A 284 -0.49 -6.79 -10.60
C PRO A 284 -1.17 -6.37 -9.30
N GLY A 285 -2.45 -6.74 -9.15
CA GLY A 285 -3.27 -6.34 -8.02
C GLY A 285 -3.82 -4.91 -8.08
N SER A 286 -3.56 -4.12 -9.14
CA SER A 286 -4.02 -2.72 -9.24
C SER A 286 -5.54 -2.57 -9.17
N ALA A 287 -6.31 -3.50 -9.73
CA ALA A 287 -7.77 -3.49 -9.66
C ALA A 287 -8.27 -3.66 -8.21
N GLN A 288 -7.70 -4.61 -7.47
CA GLN A 288 -7.99 -4.81 -6.05
C GLN A 288 -7.53 -3.59 -5.22
N ALA A 289 -6.35 -3.06 -5.51
CA ALA A 289 -5.81 -1.87 -4.88
C ALA A 289 -6.75 -0.66 -5.10
N ALA A 290 -7.28 -0.48 -6.31
CA ALA A 290 -8.22 0.58 -6.64
C ALA A 290 -9.54 0.45 -5.87
N ALA A 291 -10.08 -0.77 -5.74
CA ALA A 291 -11.29 -1.03 -4.97
C ALA A 291 -11.11 -0.74 -3.47
N LEU A 292 -9.92 -1.00 -2.91
CA LEU A 292 -9.61 -0.80 -1.50
C LEU A 292 -9.09 0.61 -1.16
N ALA A 293 -8.67 1.39 -2.17
CA ALA A 293 -7.97 2.66 -1.98
C ALA A 293 -8.77 3.67 -1.12
N GLY A 294 -10.07 3.79 -1.40
CA GLY A 294 -10.96 4.69 -0.65
C GLY A 294 -11.07 4.29 0.82
N GLY A 295 -11.19 2.99 1.10
CA GLY A 295 -11.28 2.45 2.46
C GLY A 295 -9.96 2.44 3.23
N ARG A 296 -8.81 2.51 2.55
CA ARG A 296 -7.47 2.48 3.15
C ARG A 296 -6.89 3.86 3.42
N ALA A 297 -7.14 4.82 2.52
CA ALA A 297 -6.49 6.12 2.57
C ALA A 297 -7.41 7.29 2.24
N GLY A 298 -8.70 7.06 1.97
CA GLY A 298 -9.58 8.09 1.43
C GLY A 298 -9.16 8.58 0.02
N LEU A 299 -8.25 7.85 -0.65
CA LEU A 299 -7.68 8.21 -1.94
C LEU A 299 -8.23 7.29 -3.03
N ARG A 300 -8.35 7.79 -4.26
CA ARG A 300 -8.51 6.94 -5.43
C ARG A 300 -7.12 6.55 -5.93
N LEU A 301 -6.94 5.29 -6.37
CA LEU A 301 -5.67 4.87 -6.96
C LEU A 301 -5.26 5.74 -8.15
N ALA A 302 -6.22 6.20 -8.96
CA ALA A 302 -5.94 7.12 -10.08
C ALA A 302 -5.40 8.49 -9.64
N ALA A 303 -5.63 8.89 -8.39
CA ALA A 303 -5.19 10.17 -7.84
C ALA A 303 -3.80 10.10 -7.17
N VAL A 304 -3.12 8.94 -7.14
CA VAL A 304 -1.79 8.85 -6.50
C VAL A 304 -0.76 9.78 -7.15
N GLY A 305 -0.90 10.07 -8.45
CA GLY A 305 -0.02 11.02 -9.16
C GLY A 305 -0.22 12.47 -8.75
N GLU A 306 -1.33 12.79 -8.07
CA GLU A 306 -1.62 14.10 -7.52
C GLU A 306 -0.96 14.32 -6.15
N VAL A 307 -0.37 13.29 -5.55
CA VAL A 307 0.25 13.38 -4.21
C VAL A 307 1.59 14.10 -4.31
N GLY A 308 1.65 15.31 -3.75
CA GLY A 308 2.85 16.14 -3.75
C GLY A 308 3.77 15.85 -2.57
N ALA A 309 3.20 15.55 -1.40
CA ALA A 309 3.94 15.21 -0.19
C ALA A 309 3.15 14.26 0.71
N VAL A 310 3.87 13.43 1.49
CA VAL A 310 3.31 12.65 2.60
C VAL A 310 4.17 12.84 3.83
N ALA A 311 3.56 13.27 4.93
CA ALA A 311 4.21 13.46 6.23
C ALA A 311 3.63 12.50 7.27
N VAL A 312 4.47 12.07 8.22
CA VAL A 312 4.03 11.27 9.37
C VAL A 312 4.31 12.04 10.66
N SER A 313 3.27 12.20 11.48
CA SER A 313 3.38 12.82 12.81
C SER A 313 2.43 12.13 13.78
N GLY A 314 2.97 11.61 14.89
CA GLY A 314 2.22 10.75 15.81
C GLY A 314 1.59 9.57 15.08
N GLU A 315 0.29 9.36 15.28
CA GLU A 315 -0.49 8.30 14.61
C GLU A 315 -1.17 8.78 13.31
N ALA A 316 -0.81 9.98 12.81
CA ALA A 316 -1.40 10.57 11.62
C ALA A 316 -0.46 10.53 10.42
N ILE A 317 -0.98 10.08 9.28
CA ILE A 317 -0.37 10.23 7.96
C ILE A 317 -1.05 11.41 7.26
N THR A 318 -0.30 12.46 6.97
CA THR A 318 -0.83 13.63 6.24
C THR A 318 -0.40 13.55 4.77
N VAL A 319 -1.36 13.51 3.87
CA VAL A 319 -1.15 13.44 2.42
C VAL A 319 -1.56 14.79 1.83
N ALA A 320 -0.57 15.53 1.32
CA ALA A 320 -0.80 16.78 0.60
C ALA A 320 -0.99 16.50 -0.90
N LEU A 321 -2.13 16.92 -1.42
CA LEU A 321 -2.49 16.81 -2.83
C LEU A 321 -2.10 18.10 -3.58
N ALA A 322 -1.66 17.97 -4.82
CA ALA A 322 -1.29 19.09 -5.68
C ALA A 322 -2.47 20.04 -5.86
N PRO A 323 -2.24 21.37 -5.97
CA PRO A 323 -3.31 22.38 -6.06
C PRO A 323 -4.33 22.18 -7.19
N ASP A 324 -3.95 21.53 -8.30
CA ASP A 324 -4.84 21.27 -9.44
C ASP A 324 -5.71 20.01 -9.22
N ALA A 325 -5.26 19.05 -8.41
CA ALA A 325 -6.02 17.89 -7.91
C ALA A 325 -7.27 18.30 -7.14
N VAL A 326 -7.17 19.46 -6.48
CA VAL A 326 -8.16 20.04 -5.58
C VAL A 326 -9.44 20.41 -6.33
N ALA A 327 -9.31 20.85 -7.59
CA ALA A 327 -10.47 21.19 -8.40
C ALA A 327 -11.28 19.94 -8.81
N MET A 328 -10.62 18.80 -9.03
CA MET A 328 -11.27 17.54 -9.40
C MET A 328 -11.81 16.77 -8.19
N THR A 329 -11.07 16.76 -7.07
CA THR A 329 -11.55 16.18 -5.81
C THR A 329 -12.68 16.99 -5.20
N ALA A 330 -12.61 18.33 -5.19
CA ALA A 330 -13.72 19.17 -4.71
C ALA A 330 -14.96 19.13 -5.63
N ARG A 331 -14.82 18.86 -6.93
CA ARG A 331 -15.98 18.64 -7.83
C ARG A 331 -16.61 17.26 -7.67
N THR A 332 -15.82 16.24 -7.31
CA THR A 332 -16.36 14.89 -7.08
C THR A 332 -16.84 14.67 -5.64
N MET A 333 -16.36 15.47 -4.69
CA MET A 333 -16.85 15.57 -3.30
C MET A 333 -17.87 16.69 -3.11
N GLY A 334 -18.13 17.49 -4.16
CA GLY A 334 -19.07 18.62 -4.16
C GLY A 334 -20.54 18.22 -4.36
N GLY A 335 -20.83 16.93 -4.47
CA GLY A 335 -22.17 16.40 -4.25
C GLY A 335 -22.33 16.11 -2.76
N SER A 336 -23.11 16.95 -2.07
CA SER A 336 -23.39 16.95 -0.63
C SER A 336 -22.19 17.27 0.28
N ALA A 337 -22.15 18.52 0.75
CA ALA A 337 -21.52 18.84 2.02
C ALA A 337 -22.17 17.96 3.11
N ALA A 338 -21.44 16.94 3.56
CA ALA A 338 -21.90 16.05 4.61
C ALA A 338 -21.80 16.77 5.96
N ALA A 339 -22.98 17.01 6.54
CA ALA A 339 -23.16 17.22 7.97
C ALA A 339 -22.72 15.95 8.76
N PRO A 340 -22.60 16.00 10.10
CA PRO A 340 -21.94 14.98 10.90
C PRO A 340 -22.46 13.56 10.63
N VAL A 341 -21.52 12.66 10.39
CA VAL A 341 -21.73 11.24 10.10
C VAL A 341 -22.14 10.55 11.39
N ASP A 342 -23.44 10.32 11.59
CA ASP A 342 -23.96 9.33 12.55
C ASP A 342 -25.46 8.98 12.35
N ALA A 343 -26.08 9.29 11.19
CA ALA A 343 -27.53 9.12 11.02
C ALA A 343 -28.01 8.25 9.83
N GLU A 344 -27.18 7.97 8.82
CA GLU A 344 -27.66 7.39 7.55
C GLU A 344 -26.95 6.08 7.20
N GLY A 345 -27.72 5.02 6.93
CA GLY A 345 -27.28 3.62 6.90
C GLY A 345 -26.23 3.20 5.88
N HIS A 346 -25.77 1.95 6.01
CA HIS A 346 -24.74 1.33 5.16
C HIS A 346 -25.23 1.10 3.72
N ASP A 347 -24.28 1.09 2.77
CA ASP A 347 -24.52 0.75 1.37
C ASP A 347 -24.86 -0.75 1.22
N HIS A 348 -25.99 -1.04 0.60
CA HIS A 348 -26.54 -2.38 0.38
C HIS A 348 -26.68 -2.66 -1.13
N HIS A 349 -26.10 -3.77 -1.62
CA HIS A 349 -26.27 -4.21 -3.00
C HIS A 349 -27.63 -4.90 -3.19
N ILE A 350 -28.48 -4.35 -4.05
CA ILE A 350 -29.81 -4.87 -4.35
C ILE A 350 -29.68 -6.29 -4.93
N ALA A 351 -28.92 -6.44 -6.00
CA ALA A 351 -28.45 -7.71 -6.55
C ALA A 351 -27.05 -8.05 -6.02
N THR A 352 -26.86 -9.21 -5.40
CA THR A 352 -25.60 -9.53 -4.70
C THR A 352 -24.42 -9.75 -5.66
N ASN A 353 -23.30 -9.11 -5.34
CA ASN A 353 -21.98 -9.29 -5.92
C ASN A 353 -21.05 -10.06 -4.95
N LYS A 354 -21.53 -11.04 -4.18
CA LYS A 354 -20.68 -11.81 -3.24
C LYS A 354 -20.91 -13.33 -3.28
N TRP A 355 -21.90 -13.82 -4.03
CA TRP A 355 -22.38 -15.21 -4.00
C TRP A 355 -22.09 -15.95 -5.32
N TRP A 356 -20.82 -16.13 -5.67
CA TRP A 356 -20.40 -16.86 -6.89
C TRP A 356 -20.25 -18.37 -6.74
N LYS A 357 -19.83 -18.87 -5.57
CA LYS A 357 -19.38 -20.27 -5.40
C LYS A 357 -20.22 -21.10 -4.42
N ALA A 358 -21.38 -20.62 -3.98
CA ALA A 358 -22.22 -21.34 -3.02
C ALA A 358 -22.82 -22.61 -3.64
N THR A 359 -22.70 -23.74 -2.93
CA THR A 359 -23.15 -25.10 -3.35
C THR A 359 -24.30 -25.65 -2.48
N ASN A 360 -24.86 -24.84 -1.57
CA ASN A 360 -26.10 -25.14 -0.86
C ASN A 360 -27.31 -24.57 -1.61
N ASN A 361 -28.54 -24.99 -1.26
CA ASN A 361 -29.82 -24.64 -1.90
C ASN A 361 -30.19 -23.13 -1.88
N GLU A 362 -29.24 -22.25 -1.58
CA GLU A 362 -29.39 -20.80 -1.42
C GLU A 362 -28.50 -19.99 -2.39
N GLY A 363 -27.86 -20.61 -3.39
CA GLY A 363 -27.04 -19.93 -4.40
C GLY A 363 -26.60 -20.88 -5.53
N PRO A 364 -25.71 -20.44 -6.44
CA PRO A 364 -25.10 -19.11 -6.51
C PRO A 364 -26.02 -18.07 -7.16
N TRP A 365 -26.05 -16.87 -6.59
CA TRP A 365 -26.92 -15.76 -7.05
C TRP A 365 -26.19 -14.76 -7.93
N SER A 366 -24.91 -14.49 -7.66
CA SER A 366 -24.14 -13.49 -8.42
C SER A 366 -24.01 -13.84 -9.91
N PRO A 367 -23.78 -15.10 -10.34
CA PRO A 367 -23.77 -15.44 -11.76
C PRO A 367 -25.12 -15.18 -12.42
N ARG A 368 -26.22 -15.48 -11.73
CA ARG A 368 -27.59 -15.28 -12.23
C ARG A 368 -27.93 -13.79 -12.37
N PHE A 369 -27.51 -12.97 -11.40
CA PHE A 369 -27.66 -11.52 -11.51
C PHE A 369 -26.77 -10.95 -12.61
N GLN A 370 -25.55 -11.46 -12.76
CA GLN A 370 -24.62 -11.04 -13.82
C GLN A 370 -25.24 -11.26 -15.21
N GLU A 371 -25.91 -12.39 -15.46
CA GLU A 371 -26.62 -12.65 -16.72
C GLU A 371 -27.66 -11.57 -17.07
N ILE A 372 -28.32 -10.99 -16.07
CA ILE A 372 -29.30 -9.91 -16.27
C ILE A 372 -28.58 -8.58 -16.56
N PHE A 373 -27.52 -8.29 -15.79
CA PHE A 373 -26.74 -7.06 -15.92
C PHE A 373 -25.95 -7.01 -17.23
N ASP A 374 -25.47 -8.15 -17.73
CA ASP A 374 -24.78 -8.28 -19.01
C ASP A 374 -25.68 -7.89 -20.20
N ARG A 375 -26.99 -8.21 -20.14
CA ARG A 375 -27.97 -7.78 -21.18
C ARG A 375 -28.04 -6.25 -21.29
N ALA A 376 -27.82 -5.55 -20.18
CA ALA A 376 -27.81 -4.10 -20.07
C ALA A 376 -26.40 -3.48 -20.23
N GLY A 377 -25.35 -4.29 -20.37
CA GLY A 377 -23.97 -3.82 -20.33
C GLY A 377 -23.64 -3.07 -19.03
N MET A 378 -24.14 -3.57 -17.90
CA MET A 378 -23.98 -3.02 -16.55
C MET A 378 -23.15 -3.99 -15.70
N ALA A 379 -22.49 -3.48 -14.66
CA ALA A 379 -21.79 -4.27 -13.66
C ALA A 379 -22.62 -4.39 -12.38
N LEU A 380 -22.47 -5.48 -11.62
CA LEU A 380 -23.12 -5.61 -10.31
C LEU A 380 -22.66 -4.55 -9.30
N ASP A 381 -21.52 -3.90 -9.55
CA ASP A 381 -20.99 -2.80 -8.73
C ASP A 381 -21.45 -1.42 -9.22
N ASP A 382 -22.28 -1.34 -10.27
CA ASP A 382 -22.77 -0.05 -10.76
C ASP A 382 -23.62 0.65 -9.68
N PRO A 383 -23.53 1.99 -9.56
CA PRO A 383 -24.26 2.76 -8.54
C PRO A 383 -25.77 2.49 -8.51
N ALA A 384 -26.37 2.19 -9.66
CA ALA A 384 -27.79 1.85 -9.77
C ALA A 384 -28.17 0.60 -8.95
N ASN A 385 -27.22 -0.30 -8.67
CA ASN A 385 -27.46 -1.51 -7.88
C ASN A 385 -27.20 -1.32 -6.38
N ILE A 386 -26.95 -0.08 -5.92
CA ILE A 386 -26.59 0.21 -4.53
C ILE A 386 -27.65 1.11 -3.90
N VAL A 387 -28.17 0.71 -2.75
CA VAL A 387 -29.14 1.47 -1.95
C VAL A 387 -28.62 1.61 -0.51
N ARG A 388 -28.82 2.77 0.12
CA ARG A 388 -28.49 2.95 1.54
C ARG A 388 -29.61 2.49 2.45
N VAL A 389 -29.29 1.62 3.40
CA VAL A 389 -30.29 1.04 4.32
C VAL A 389 -29.81 1.13 5.75
N LYS A 390 -30.59 1.80 6.60
CA LYS A 390 -30.34 1.87 8.03
C LYS A 390 -30.62 0.52 8.67
N GLY A 391 -29.65 0.00 9.43
CA GLY A 391 -29.79 -1.29 10.13
C GLY A 391 -29.69 -2.51 9.21
N HIS A 392 -29.03 -2.40 8.06
CA HIS A 392 -28.73 -3.55 7.18
C HIS A 392 -28.02 -4.67 7.95
N LYS A 393 -28.56 -5.89 7.87
CA LYS A 393 -27.98 -7.11 8.44
C LYS A 393 -27.93 -8.19 7.36
N GLY A 394 -26.73 -8.58 6.94
CA GLY A 394 -26.51 -9.77 6.11
C GLY A 394 -26.13 -10.99 6.95
N PRO A 395 -26.17 -12.22 6.39
CA PRO A 395 -26.59 -12.59 5.03
C PRO A 395 -28.12 -12.62 4.84
N HIS A 396 -28.58 -12.39 3.61
CA HIS A 396 -30.00 -12.25 3.29
C HIS A 396 -30.67 -13.59 3.00
N PRO A 397 -31.96 -13.76 3.37
CA PRO A 397 -32.67 -15.01 3.13
C PRO A 397 -32.87 -15.26 1.63
N LEU A 398 -32.99 -16.54 1.26
CA LEU A 398 -33.31 -16.99 -0.10
C LEU A 398 -34.49 -16.22 -0.73
N ALA A 399 -35.52 -15.91 0.08
CA ALA A 399 -36.70 -15.17 -0.34
C ALA A 399 -36.37 -13.76 -0.87
N TYR A 400 -35.36 -13.09 -0.31
CA TYR A 400 -34.89 -11.79 -0.80
C TYR A 400 -34.32 -11.95 -2.21
N HIS A 401 -33.33 -12.82 -2.37
CA HIS A 401 -32.65 -13.03 -3.65
C HIS A 401 -33.61 -13.50 -4.76
N GLN A 402 -34.54 -14.42 -4.46
CA GLN A 402 -35.57 -14.86 -5.41
C GLN A 402 -36.50 -13.73 -5.84
N ARG A 403 -36.78 -12.76 -4.96
CA ARG A 403 -37.67 -11.64 -5.26
C ARG A 403 -36.97 -10.59 -6.11
N ILE A 404 -35.72 -10.25 -5.78
CA ILE A 404 -34.89 -9.36 -6.61
C ILE A 404 -34.71 -9.97 -8.00
N PHE A 405 -34.28 -11.24 -8.09
CA PHE A 405 -34.02 -11.90 -9.37
C PHE A 405 -35.26 -11.92 -10.27
N ARG A 406 -36.43 -12.31 -9.75
CA ARG A 406 -37.67 -12.34 -10.54
C ARG A 406 -38.06 -10.98 -11.09
N ARG A 407 -37.85 -9.90 -10.33
CA ARG A 407 -38.19 -8.54 -10.76
C ARG A 407 -37.24 -8.03 -11.83
N LEU A 408 -35.94 -8.18 -11.61
CA LEU A 408 -34.93 -7.76 -12.57
C LEU A 408 -35.01 -8.56 -13.89
N ASP A 409 -35.24 -9.87 -13.81
CA ASP A 409 -35.44 -10.69 -15.02
C ASP A 409 -36.75 -10.32 -15.73
N ALA A 410 -37.85 -10.13 -15.00
CA ALA A 410 -39.12 -9.73 -15.62
C ALA A 410 -39.03 -8.35 -16.30
N ALA A 411 -38.29 -7.40 -15.74
CA ALA A 411 -38.07 -6.07 -16.31
C ALA A 411 -37.20 -6.12 -17.59
N THR A 412 -36.25 -7.05 -17.66
CA THR A 412 -35.28 -7.12 -18.76
C THR A 412 -35.58 -8.21 -19.79
N ARG A 413 -36.48 -9.16 -19.55
CA ARG A 413 -36.68 -10.31 -20.47
C ARG A 413 -37.23 -9.95 -21.87
N THR A 414 -37.87 -8.79 -22.02
CA THR A 414 -38.50 -8.37 -23.30
C THR A 414 -37.74 -7.27 -24.04
N CYS A 415 -36.64 -6.74 -23.47
CA CYS A 415 -35.83 -5.74 -24.15
C CYS A 415 -35.15 -6.36 -25.38
N ARG A 416 -34.97 -5.57 -26.44
CA ARG A 416 -34.38 -6.05 -27.71
C ARG A 416 -32.99 -5.46 -27.98
N THR A 417 -32.65 -4.35 -27.33
CA THR A 417 -31.34 -3.69 -27.45
C THR A 417 -30.73 -3.47 -26.07
N MET A 418 -29.40 -3.41 -26.00
CA MET A 418 -28.67 -3.18 -24.75
C MET A 418 -29.12 -1.88 -24.03
N GLU A 419 -29.41 -0.83 -24.79
CA GLU A 419 -29.90 0.44 -24.24
C GLU A 419 -31.30 0.31 -23.62
N GLN A 420 -32.23 -0.40 -24.29
CA GLN A 420 -33.54 -0.73 -23.72
C GLN A 420 -33.42 -1.59 -22.46
N CYS A 421 -32.49 -2.54 -22.45
CA CYS A 421 -32.23 -3.37 -21.28
C CYS A 421 -31.66 -2.54 -20.12
N ARG A 422 -30.77 -1.60 -20.40
CA ARG A 422 -30.19 -0.68 -19.40
C ARG A 422 -31.23 0.25 -18.81
N GLU A 423 -32.10 0.83 -19.63
CA GLU A 423 -33.20 1.69 -19.17
C GLU A 423 -34.18 0.91 -18.28
N ALA A 424 -34.62 -0.27 -18.73
CA ALA A 424 -35.53 -1.12 -17.97
C ALA A 424 -34.91 -1.65 -16.66
N LEU A 425 -33.62 -2.03 -16.69
CA LEU A 425 -32.91 -2.52 -15.51
C LEU A 425 -32.70 -1.41 -14.49
N THR A 426 -32.24 -0.23 -14.91
CA THR A 426 -32.05 0.94 -14.03
C THR A 426 -33.37 1.37 -13.40
N ALA A 427 -34.45 1.46 -14.19
CA ALA A 427 -35.77 1.83 -13.68
C ALA A 427 -36.32 0.83 -12.65
N GLU A 428 -36.05 -0.47 -12.80
CA GLU A 428 -36.49 -1.47 -11.83
C GLU A 428 -35.61 -1.49 -10.58
N LEU A 429 -34.30 -1.28 -10.73
CA LEU A 429 -33.38 -1.09 -9.60
C LEU A 429 -33.76 0.13 -8.75
N ASP A 430 -34.16 1.24 -9.38
CA ASP A 430 -34.63 2.43 -8.66
C ASP A 430 -35.90 2.15 -7.83
N LYS A 431 -36.86 1.39 -8.37
CA LYS A 431 -38.06 0.98 -7.60
C LYS A 431 -37.70 0.07 -6.44
N LEU A 432 -36.80 -0.89 -6.67
CA LEU A 432 -36.31 -1.79 -5.64
C LEU A 432 -35.56 -1.00 -4.54
N ALA A 433 -34.74 -0.03 -4.91
CA ALA A 433 -34.04 0.85 -3.99
C ALA A 433 -35.05 1.60 -3.10
N GLN A 434 -36.10 2.17 -3.68
CA GLN A 434 -37.16 2.85 -2.91
C GLN A 434 -37.86 1.92 -1.92
N GLU A 435 -38.21 0.70 -2.35
CA GLU A 435 -38.85 -0.29 -1.48
C GLU A 435 -37.90 -0.75 -0.35
N ILE A 436 -36.62 -0.99 -0.66
CA ILE A 436 -35.62 -1.43 0.32
C ILE A 436 -35.31 -0.33 1.34
N ALA A 437 -35.25 0.94 0.90
CA ALA A 437 -34.98 2.08 1.77
C ALA A 437 -36.19 2.48 2.65
N ALA A 438 -37.42 2.23 2.17
CA ALA A 438 -38.63 2.54 2.91
C ALA A 438 -38.80 1.62 4.13
N PRO A 439 -38.89 2.15 5.37
CA PRO A 439 -39.11 1.35 6.56
C PRO A 439 -40.39 0.50 6.46
N ASP A 440 -40.39 -0.65 7.13
CA ASP A 440 -41.53 -1.57 7.26
C ASP A 440 -42.04 -2.22 5.96
N THR A 441 -41.43 -1.96 4.81
CA THR A 441 -41.71 -2.75 3.60
C THR A 441 -41.18 -4.18 3.76
N LEU A 442 -41.74 -5.09 2.97
CA LEU A 442 -41.26 -6.48 2.96
C LEU A 442 -39.78 -6.58 2.59
N LEU A 443 -39.29 -5.80 1.61
CA LEU A 443 -37.87 -5.84 1.22
C LEU A 443 -36.97 -5.21 2.27
N ASN A 444 -37.40 -4.14 2.94
CA ASN A 444 -36.66 -3.55 4.04
C ASN A 444 -36.51 -4.54 5.20
N ARG A 445 -37.59 -5.21 5.64
CA ARG A 445 -37.53 -6.24 6.70
C ARG A 445 -36.61 -7.40 6.38
N LEU A 446 -36.62 -7.87 5.12
CA LEU A 446 -35.72 -8.93 4.67
C LEU A 446 -34.23 -8.52 4.67
N VAL A 447 -33.94 -7.22 4.61
CA VAL A 447 -32.58 -6.65 4.59
C VAL A 447 -32.12 -6.18 5.97
N THR A 448 -33.03 -5.81 6.87
CA THR A 448 -32.73 -5.32 8.23
C THR A 448 -32.94 -6.38 9.33
N GLY A 449 -33.61 -7.49 9.02
CA GLY A 449 -33.94 -8.55 9.95
C GLY A 449 -35.00 -8.17 10.99
N ALA A 450 -35.88 -7.21 10.64
CA ALA A 450 -36.93 -6.64 11.49
C ALA A 450 -38.30 -7.33 11.33
#